data_AF-A0A1B6GQ73-F1
#
_entry.id   AF-A0A1B6GQ73-F1
#
_cell.length_a   1.000
_cell.length_b   1.000
_cell.length_c   1.000
_cell.angle_alpha   90.00
_cell.angle_beta   90.00
_cell.angle_gamma   90.00
#
_symmetry.space_group_name_H-M   'P 1'
#
loop_
_entity.id
_entity.type
_entity.pdbx_description
1 polymer ?
#
loop_
_entity_poly.entity_id
_entity_poly.type
_entity_poly.pdbx_seq_one_letter_code
_entity_poly.pdbx_strand_id
1 'polypeptide(L)'
;LEKIDDECDVFGIHMVKIQDPQLAKRYSIKTFPALVYFRNGNPLLFEGDLQNEESVLEWLVDDDNRELADEIEQVNDRMLERLLDQSLLLAVFFYDDNDCPECEEILEGLEKIDDECDVFGIHMVKIQDPQLAKRYSIKTFPALVYFRNGNPLLFEGDLQNEESVLEWLVDDDNRELADEIEQVNDRMLERLLDQSLLLAVFFYDDNDCPECEEILE
;
A
#
# COMPACT_ATOMS: atom_id res chain seq x y z
N LEU A 1 -25.21 8.83 -0.11
CA LEU A 1 -23.85 9.34 -0.38
C LEU A 1 -23.35 10.23 0.76
N GLU A 2 -24.06 11.28 1.18
CA GLU A 2 -23.64 12.11 2.35
C GLU A 2 -23.46 11.29 3.65
N LYS A 3 -24.09 10.10 3.77
CA LYS A 3 -23.89 9.22 4.93
C LYS A 3 -22.59 8.42 4.91
N ILE A 4 -22.05 8.15 3.73
CA ILE A 4 -20.81 7.36 3.56
C ILE A 4 -19.60 8.28 3.38
N ASP A 5 -19.80 9.60 3.31
CA ASP A 5 -18.74 10.60 3.13
C ASP A 5 -17.72 10.54 4.28
N ASP A 6 -18.21 10.50 5.52
CA ASP A 6 -17.37 10.35 6.72
C ASP A 6 -16.56 9.03 6.71
N GLU A 7 -17.12 7.97 6.14
CA GLU A 7 -16.47 6.66 6.02
C GLU A 7 -15.40 6.69 4.91
N CYS A 8 -15.71 7.32 3.77
CA CYS A 8 -14.79 7.51 2.64
C CYS A 8 -13.56 8.34 3.03
N ASP A 9 -13.74 9.35 3.89
CA ASP A 9 -12.64 10.18 4.40
C ASP A 9 -11.58 9.39 5.17
N VAL A 10 -11.93 8.26 5.80
CA VAL A 10 -10.96 7.37 6.46
C VAL A 10 -10.01 6.74 5.44
N PHE A 11 -10.50 6.46 4.24
CA PHE A 11 -9.74 5.92 3.11
C PHE A 11 -9.14 7.02 2.22
N GLY A 12 -9.18 8.29 2.66
CA GLY A 12 -8.67 9.43 1.89
C GLY A 12 -9.49 9.78 0.64
N ILE A 13 -10.71 9.24 0.53
CA ILE A 13 -11.58 9.45 -0.62
C ILE A 13 -12.45 10.68 -0.36
N HIS A 14 -12.09 11.80 -0.99
CA HIS A 14 -12.86 13.03 -0.88
C HIS A 14 -14.01 13.08 -1.90
N MET A 15 -15.25 13.07 -1.41
CA MET A 15 -16.42 13.18 -2.27
C MET A 15 -16.74 14.64 -2.58
N VAL A 16 -16.99 14.95 -3.86
CA VAL A 16 -17.43 16.29 -4.30
C VAL A 16 -18.59 16.19 -5.28
N LYS A 17 -19.39 17.25 -5.39
CA LYS A 17 -20.48 17.36 -6.37
C LYS A 17 -20.28 18.54 -7.31
N ILE A 18 -20.56 18.31 -8.60
CA ILE A 18 -20.52 19.34 -9.65
C ILE A 18 -21.77 19.22 -10.53
N GLN A 19 -22.30 20.37 -10.97
CA GLN A 19 -23.40 20.45 -11.92
C GLN A 19 -22.92 20.97 -13.28
N ASP A 20 -22.23 20.13 -14.04
CA ASP A 20 -21.75 20.47 -15.38
C ASP A 20 -22.01 19.33 -16.41
N PRO A 21 -23.17 19.37 -17.09
CA PRO A 21 -23.50 18.38 -18.13
C PRO A 21 -22.58 18.41 -19.35
N GLN A 22 -21.83 19.48 -19.59
CA GLN A 22 -20.89 19.53 -20.72
C GLN A 22 -19.57 18.85 -20.36
N LEU A 23 -19.09 19.05 -19.11
CA LEU A 23 -17.96 18.31 -18.58
C LEU A 23 -18.24 16.81 -18.52
N ALA A 24 -19.43 16.42 -18.07
CA ALA A 24 -19.85 15.02 -17.99
C ALA A 24 -19.68 14.25 -19.32
N LYS A 25 -19.94 14.90 -20.46
CA LYS A 25 -19.74 14.31 -21.78
C LYS A 25 -18.28 13.96 -22.09
N ARG A 26 -17.31 14.70 -21.53
CA ARG A 26 -15.87 14.41 -21.72
C ARG A 26 -15.48 13.07 -21.10
N TYR A 27 -16.18 12.66 -20.04
CA TYR A 27 -16.03 11.37 -19.38
C TYR A 27 -17.05 10.33 -19.85
N SER A 28 -17.64 10.52 -21.04
CA SER A 28 -18.62 9.62 -21.65
C SER A 28 -19.91 9.39 -20.85
N ILE A 29 -20.22 10.27 -19.89
CA ILE A 29 -21.43 10.19 -19.07
C ILE A 29 -22.64 10.67 -19.87
N LYS A 30 -23.64 9.79 -20.04
CA LYS A 30 -24.88 10.06 -20.81
C LYS A 30 -26.12 10.11 -19.94
N THR A 31 -26.07 9.50 -18.75
CA THR A 31 -27.17 9.34 -17.81
C THR A 31 -26.82 9.99 -16.49
N PHE A 32 -27.82 10.53 -15.80
CA PHE A 32 -27.67 11.16 -14.50
C PHE A 32 -28.70 10.58 -13.52
N PRO A 33 -28.39 10.50 -12.21
CA PRO A 33 -27.09 10.82 -11.59
C PRO A 33 -25.99 9.80 -12.00
N ALA A 34 -24.72 10.21 -11.88
CA ALA A 34 -23.56 9.37 -12.15
C ALA A 34 -22.48 9.65 -11.10
N LEU A 35 -21.77 8.61 -10.68
CA LEU A 35 -20.61 8.69 -9.79
C LEU A 35 -19.38 8.23 -10.56
N VAL A 36 -18.33 9.04 -10.55
CA VAL A 36 -17.04 8.72 -11.16
C VAL A 36 -15.98 8.82 -10.07
N TYR A 37 -15.23 7.75 -9.90
CA TYR A 37 -14.09 7.70 -8.99
C TYR A 37 -12.81 8.00 -9.78
N PHE A 38 -12.07 9.02 -9.37
CA PHE A 38 -10.82 9.41 -10.01
C PHE A 38 -9.65 8.92 -9.16
N ARG A 39 -8.86 7.98 -9.68
CA ARG A 39 -7.62 7.50 -9.03
C ARG A 39 -6.43 8.03 -9.83
N ASN A 40 -5.61 8.88 -9.23
CA ASN A 40 -4.53 9.60 -9.92
C ASN A 40 -4.96 10.24 -11.28
N GLY A 41 -6.17 10.80 -11.32
CA GLY A 41 -6.76 11.38 -12.55
C GLY A 41 -7.40 10.38 -13.53
N ASN A 42 -7.25 9.07 -13.32
CA ASN A 42 -7.88 8.00 -14.10
C ASN A 42 -9.35 7.81 -13.66
N PRO A 43 -10.33 8.05 -14.55
CA PRO A 43 -11.75 7.94 -14.20
C PRO A 43 -12.26 6.49 -14.24
N LEU A 44 -12.98 6.08 -13.20
CA LEU A 44 -13.74 4.83 -13.13
C LEU A 44 -15.22 5.14 -12.90
N LEU A 45 -16.09 4.66 -13.78
CA LEU A 45 -17.53 4.89 -13.67
C LEU A 45 -18.16 3.81 -12.81
N PHE A 46 -18.95 4.21 -11.80
CA PHE A 46 -19.77 3.27 -11.05
C PHE A 46 -20.97 2.81 -11.88
N GLU A 47 -21.09 1.50 -12.11
CA GLU A 47 -22.20 0.91 -12.89
C GLU A 47 -23.35 0.35 -12.01
N GLY A 48 -23.19 0.39 -10.68
CA GLY A 48 -24.17 -0.13 -9.73
C GLY A 48 -25.33 0.83 -9.39
N ASP A 49 -26.10 0.47 -8.36
CA ASP A 49 -27.23 1.28 -7.87
C ASP A 49 -26.76 2.35 -6.89
N LEU A 50 -26.80 3.61 -7.30
CA LEU A 50 -26.44 4.78 -6.47
C LEU A 50 -27.38 4.99 -5.26
N GLN A 51 -28.53 4.33 -5.21
CA GLN A 51 -29.40 4.35 -4.03
C GLN A 51 -28.93 3.38 -2.94
N ASN A 52 -28.12 2.39 -3.29
CA ASN A 52 -27.50 1.48 -2.35
C ASN A 52 -26.18 2.07 -1.86
N GLU A 53 -26.23 2.77 -0.73
CA GLU A 53 -25.07 3.43 -0.13
C GLU A 53 -23.96 2.44 0.26
N GLU A 54 -24.33 1.25 0.71
CA GLU A 54 -23.39 0.18 1.09
C GLU A 54 -22.62 -0.33 -0.13
N SER A 55 -23.32 -0.61 -1.23
CA SER A 55 -22.68 -1.04 -2.49
C SER A 55 -21.75 0.03 -3.08
N VAL A 56 -22.08 1.31 -2.92
CA VAL A 56 -21.21 2.40 -3.36
C VAL A 56 -19.95 2.46 -2.49
N LEU A 57 -20.11 2.32 -1.17
CA LEU A 57 -18.97 2.33 -0.25
C LEU A 57 -18.05 1.14 -0.52
N GLU A 58 -18.58 -0.09 -0.58
CA GLU A 58 -17.82 -1.30 -0.93
C GLU A 58 -17.02 -1.08 -2.22
N TRP A 59 -17.65 -0.55 -3.28
CA TRP A 59 -16.97 -0.29 -4.53
C TRP A 59 -15.87 0.78 -4.45
N LEU A 60 -16.06 1.82 -3.63
CA LEU A 60 -15.05 2.88 -3.43
C LEU A 60 -13.84 2.40 -2.62
N VAL A 61 -14.05 1.48 -1.67
CA VAL A 61 -13.01 0.98 -0.76
C VAL A 61 -12.35 -0.31 -1.23
N ASP A 62 -12.91 -0.95 -2.26
CA ASP A 62 -12.39 -2.14 -2.90
C ASP A 62 -11.06 -1.87 -3.59
N ASP A 63 -10.05 -2.67 -3.23
CA ASP A 63 -8.66 -2.44 -3.62
C ASP A 63 -8.49 -2.53 -5.15
N ASP A 64 -9.17 -3.47 -5.84
CA ASP A 64 -9.17 -3.55 -7.32
C ASP A 64 -9.66 -2.25 -8.00
N ASN A 65 -10.56 -1.50 -7.36
CA ASN A 65 -11.07 -0.23 -7.87
C ASN A 65 -10.21 0.97 -7.48
N ARG A 66 -9.46 0.88 -6.39
CA ARG A 66 -8.59 1.96 -5.89
C ARG A 66 -7.23 1.92 -6.57
N GLU A 67 -6.67 0.73 -6.68
CA GLU A 67 -5.37 0.48 -7.26
C GLU A 67 -5.41 0.72 -8.77
N LEU A 68 -4.30 1.23 -9.29
CA LEU A 68 -4.01 1.24 -10.71
C LEU A 68 -2.96 0.17 -10.92
N ALA A 69 -3.22 -0.75 -11.85
CA ALA A 69 -2.24 -1.78 -12.19
C ALA A 69 -0.91 -1.11 -12.55
N ASP A 70 0.16 -1.66 -11.99
CA ASP A 70 1.55 -1.19 -12.17
C ASP A 70 1.83 0.21 -11.55
N GLU A 71 1.02 0.71 -10.61
CA GLU A 71 1.28 1.98 -9.90
C GLU A 71 1.31 1.77 -8.37
N ILE A 72 2.41 2.20 -7.73
CA ILE A 72 2.54 2.17 -6.27
C ILE A 72 1.47 3.06 -5.63
N GLU A 73 0.74 2.53 -4.64
CA GLU A 73 -0.42 3.20 -4.05
C GLU A 73 -0.03 4.45 -3.25
N GLN A 74 -0.72 5.57 -3.50
CA GLN A 74 -0.64 6.77 -2.67
C GLN A 74 -1.50 6.63 -1.42
N VAL A 75 -0.89 6.73 -0.24
CA VAL A 75 -1.58 6.63 1.05
C VAL A 75 -1.52 7.94 1.85
N ASN A 76 -2.48 8.12 2.75
CA ASN A 76 -2.46 9.19 3.76
C ASN A 76 -1.99 8.66 5.12
N ASP A 77 -1.93 9.54 6.13
CA ASP A 77 -1.48 9.19 7.48
C ASP A 77 -2.32 8.07 8.13
N ARG A 78 -3.65 8.15 8.02
CA ARG A 78 -4.57 7.14 8.58
C ARG A 78 -4.44 5.78 7.90
N MET A 79 -4.29 5.79 6.58
CA MET A 79 -4.11 4.57 5.80
C MET A 79 -2.78 3.93 6.10
N LEU A 80 -1.70 4.71 6.21
CA LEU A 80 -0.40 4.19 6.61
C LEU A 80 -0.47 3.54 8.01
N GLU A 81 -1.11 4.19 8.98
CA GLU A 81 -1.29 3.61 10.32
C GLU A 81 -2.00 2.25 10.26
N ARG A 82 -3.03 2.10 9.42
CA ARG A 82 -3.70 0.81 9.21
C ARG A 82 -2.81 -0.23 8.52
N LEU A 83 -2.06 0.16 7.49
CA LEU A 83 -1.15 -0.74 6.79
C LEU A 83 -0.02 -1.22 7.71
N LEU A 84 0.48 -0.36 8.60
CA LEU A 84 1.48 -0.77 9.60
C LEU A 84 0.96 -1.81 10.59
N ASP A 85 -0.34 -1.78 10.89
CA ASP A 85 -0.99 -2.76 11.78
C ASP A 85 -1.35 -4.07 11.05
N GLN A 86 -1.57 -4.02 9.73
CA GLN A 86 -2.07 -5.15 8.93
C GLN A 86 -0.99 -5.86 8.10
N SER A 87 0.07 -5.16 7.73
CA SER A 87 1.13 -5.66 6.87
C SER A 87 2.37 -6.00 7.69
N LEU A 88 2.88 -7.21 7.50
CA LEU A 88 4.13 -7.67 8.13
C LEU A 88 5.34 -6.95 7.54
N LEU A 89 5.37 -6.81 6.22
CA LEU A 89 6.46 -6.21 5.46
C LEU A 89 5.86 -5.10 4.59
N LEU A 90 6.23 -3.85 4.90
CA LEU A 90 5.70 -2.67 4.20
C LEU A 90 6.85 -1.73 3.83
N ALA A 91 7.05 -1.51 2.54
CA ALA A 91 7.98 -0.52 2.02
C ALA A 91 7.23 0.80 1.77
N VAL A 92 7.69 1.89 2.38
CA VAL A 92 7.04 3.20 2.30
C VAL A 92 7.98 4.21 1.70
N PHE A 93 7.63 4.71 0.53
CA PHE A 93 8.34 5.78 -0.16
C PHE A 93 7.81 7.15 0.27
N PHE A 94 8.62 7.88 1.03
CA PHE A 94 8.35 9.23 1.46
C PHE A 94 8.90 10.24 0.45
N TYR A 95 8.06 11.16 -0.01
CA TYR A 95 8.45 12.20 -0.96
C TYR A 95 7.84 13.58 -0.66
N ASP A 96 8.39 14.62 -1.31
CA ASP A 96 7.88 16.00 -1.30
C ASP A 96 8.05 16.62 -2.68
N ASP A 97 6.94 16.95 -3.36
CA ASP A 97 6.93 17.60 -4.68
C ASP A 97 7.75 18.89 -4.75
N ASN A 98 7.96 19.58 -3.62
CA ASN A 98 8.69 20.85 -3.58
C ASN A 98 10.20 20.66 -3.49
N ASP A 99 10.68 19.49 -3.08
CA ASP A 99 12.08 19.23 -2.73
C ASP A 99 12.58 17.88 -3.29
N CYS A 100 11.98 17.40 -4.39
CA CYS A 100 12.36 16.12 -4.98
C CYS A 100 12.16 16.07 -6.51
N PRO A 101 13.10 16.67 -7.30
CA PRO A 101 13.04 16.60 -8.75
C PRO A 101 13.30 15.19 -9.31
N GLU A 102 13.93 14.32 -8.52
CA GLU A 102 14.30 12.95 -8.90
C GLU A 102 13.23 11.92 -8.48
N CYS A 103 12.17 12.34 -7.77
CA CYS A 103 11.16 11.43 -7.25
C CYS A 103 10.39 10.69 -8.34
N GLU A 104 10.12 11.35 -9.46
CA GLU A 104 9.41 10.73 -10.60
C GLU A 104 10.24 9.57 -11.19
N GLU A 105 11.54 9.79 -11.41
CA GLU A 105 12.46 8.76 -11.93
C GLU A 105 12.64 7.59 -10.93
N ILE A 106 12.74 7.90 -9.63
CA ILE A 106 12.85 6.88 -8.59
C ILE A 106 11.55 6.06 -8.50
N LEU A 107 10.37 6.71 -8.53
CA LEU A 107 9.08 6.02 -8.52
C LEU A 107 8.93 5.10 -9.73
N GLU A 108 9.30 5.54 -10.93
CA GLU A 108 9.33 4.67 -12.12
C GLU A 108 10.27 3.46 -11.95
N GLY A 109 11.38 3.62 -11.21
CA GLY A 109 12.27 2.52 -10.85
C GLY A 109 11.63 1.54 -9.86
N LEU A 110 10.97 2.06 -8.83
CA LEU A 110 10.29 1.27 -7.80
C LEU A 110 9.10 0.48 -8.38
N GLU A 111 8.31 1.10 -9.27
CA GLU A 111 7.18 0.43 -9.95
C GLU A 111 7.62 -0.79 -10.79
N LYS A 112 8.87 -0.83 -11.28
CA LYS A 112 9.40 -2.01 -12.00
C LYS A 112 9.68 -3.20 -11.10
N ILE A 113 9.99 -2.97 -9.83
CA ILE A 113 10.36 -4.01 -8.87
C ILE A 113 9.20 -4.40 -7.96
N ASP A 114 8.07 -3.69 -8.04
CA ASP A 114 6.88 -3.87 -7.20
C ASP A 114 6.31 -5.30 -7.31
N ASP A 115 6.10 -5.78 -8.54
CA ASP A 115 5.69 -7.17 -8.83
C ASP A 115 6.64 -8.21 -8.20
N GLU A 116 7.95 -7.93 -8.17
CA GLU A 116 8.93 -8.82 -7.56
C GLU A 116 8.87 -8.76 -6.03
N CYS A 117 8.68 -7.57 -5.45
CA CYS A 117 8.51 -7.36 -4.01
C CYS A 117 7.25 -8.08 -3.47
N ASP A 118 6.15 -8.05 -4.22
CA ASP A 118 4.91 -8.74 -3.89
C ASP A 118 5.08 -10.26 -3.75
N VAL A 119 5.97 -10.87 -4.54
CA VAL A 119 6.30 -12.30 -4.40
C VAL A 119 6.89 -12.61 -3.03
N PHE A 120 7.60 -11.66 -2.42
CA PHE A 120 8.14 -11.75 -1.07
C PHE A 120 7.17 -11.26 0.02
N GLY A 121 5.95 -10.86 -0.36
CA GLY A 121 4.94 -10.32 0.55
C GLY A 121 5.25 -8.90 1.04
N ILE A 122 6.09 -8.16 0.32
CA ILE A 122 6.46 -6.79 0.65
C ILE A 122 5.51 -5.87 -0.11
N HIS A 123 4.56 -5.28 0.61
CA HIS A 123 3.66 -4.29 0.02
C HIS A 123 4.38 -2.93 -0.09
N MET A 124 4.33 -2.28 -1.25
CA MET A 124 4.93 -0.96 -1.44
C MET A 124 3.87 0.14 -1.54
N VAL A 125 4.07 1.24 -0.82
CA VAL A 125 3.20 2.41 -0.86
C VAL A 125 4.02 3.71 -0.89
N LYS A 126 3.43 4.79 -1.40
CA LYS A 126 4.01 6.13 -1.42
C LYS A 126 3.20 7.11 -0.59
N ILE A 127 3.88 8.05 0.07
CA ILE A 127 3.24 9.06 0.91
C ILE A 127 3.91 10.43 0.79
N GLN A 128 3.06 11.45 0.69
CA GLN A 128 3.46 12.86 0.62
C GLN A 128 3.05 13.59 1.90
N ASP A 129 3.71 13.27 3.01
CA ASP A 129 3.47 13.93 4.29
C ASP A 129 4.79 14.28 5.00
N PRO A 130 5.33 15.49 4.78
CA PRO A 130 6.55 15.95 5.43
C PRO A 130 6.46 16.08 6.95
N GLN A 131 5.26 16.12 7.54
CA GLN A 131 5.11 16.16 9.00
C GLN A 131 5.18 14.75 9.60
N LEU A 132 4.52 13.78 8.96
CA LEU A 132 4.63 12.37 9.30
C LEU A 132 6.06 11.85 9.14
N ALA A 133 6.74 12.20 8.05
CA ALA A 133 8.13 11.80 7.79
C ALA A 133 9.07 12.14 8.97
N LYS A 134 8.87 13.30 9.62
CA LYS A 134 9.64 13.71 10.80
C LYS A 134 9.44 12.79 12.00
N ARG A 135 8.28 12.13 12.15
CA ARG A 135 8.03 11.14 13.21
C ARG A 135 8.97 9.93 13.07
N TYR A 136 9.31 9.57 11.84
CA TYR A 136 10.26 8.50 11.52
C TYR A 136 11.70 8.99 11.36
N SER A 137 12.02 10.20 11.86
CA SER A 137 13.35 10.81 11.77
C SER A 137 13.86 11.08 10.33
N ILE A 138 12.97 11.10 9.35
CA ILE A 138 13.29 11.45 7.96
C ILE A 138 13.45 12.97 7.87
N LYS A 139 14.60 13.42 7.37
CA LYS A 139 14.95 14.84 7.23
C LYS A 139 15.23 15.27 5.80
N THR A 140 15.38 14.29 4.91
CA THR A 140 15.74 14.47 3.50
C THR A 140 14.76 13.65 2.68
N PHE A 141 14.32 14.23 1.57
CA PHE A 141 13.49 13.57 0.58
C PHE A 141 14.31 13.38 -0.71
N PRO A 142 14.07 12.31 -1.48
CA PRO A 142 13.19 11.19 -1.15
C PRO A 142 13.78 10.27 -0.06
N ALA A 143 12.94 9.44 0.55
CA ALA A 143 13.38 8.40 1.49
C ALA A 143 12.52 7.15 1.37
N LEU A 144 13.15 5.97 1.41
CA LEU A 144 12.45 4.68 1.48
C LEU A 144 12.63 4.11 2.89
N VAL A 145 11.53 3.78 3.55
CA VAL A 145 11.53 3.13 4.86
C VAL A 145 10.88 1.76 4.74
N TYR A 146 11.58 0.74 5.22
CA TYR A 146 11.07 -0.61 5.28
C TYR A 146 10.60 -0.94 6.70
N PHE A 147 9.30 -1.15 6.84
CA PHE A 147 8.68 -1.55 8.09
C PHE A 147 8.56 -3.06 8.14
N ARG A 148 9.13 -3.66 9.19
CA ARG A 148 9.01 -5.11 9.47
C ARG A 148 8.32 -5.25 10.82
N ASN A 149 7.10 -5.76 10.81
CA ASN A 149 6.23 -5.82 11.98
C ASN A 149 6.17 -4.45 12.71
N GLY A 150 5.96 -3.38 11.93
CA GLY A 150 5.96 -2.00 12.42
C GLY A 150 7.33 -1.39 12.77
N ASN A 151 8.43 -2.16 12.76
CA ASN A 151 9.77 -1.65 13.05
C ASN A 151 10.40 -0.99 11.80
N PRO A 152 10.68 0.32 11.80
CA PRO A 152 11.23 1.01 10.63
C PRO A 152 12.74 0.73 10.45
N LEU A 153 13.15 0.52 9.20
CA LEU A 153 14.53 0.50 8.73
C LEU A 153 14.66 1.47 7.55
N LEU A 154 15.54 2.46 7.68
CA LEU A 154 15.76 3.45 6.62
C LEU A 154 16.75 2.89 5.59
N PHE A 155 16.44 3.01 4.30
CA PHE A 155 17.39 2.72 3.24
C PHE A 155 18.47 3.80 3.17
N GLU A 156 19.74 3.41 3.30
CA GLU A 156 20.89 4.32 3.23
C GLU A 156 21.62 4.29 1.87
N GLY A 157 21.11 3.52 0.91
CA GLY A 157 21.69 3.36 -0.42
C GLY A 157 21.20 4.39 -1.45
N ASP A 158 21.47 4.10 -2.73
CA ASP A 158 21.04 4.93 -3.86
C ASP A 158 19.67 4.50 -4.37
N LEU A 159 18.66 5.35 -4.19
CA LEU A 159 17.29 5.10 -4.61
C LEU A 159 17.10 5.09 -6.13
N GLN A 160 18.05 5.63 -6.90
CA GLN A 160 18.02 5.59 -8.36
C GLN A 160 18.44 4.23 -8.92
N ASN A 161 18.93 3.32 -8.07
CA ASN A 161 19.29 1.97 -8.46
C ASN A 161 18.23 1.00 -7.95
N GLU A 162 17.23 0.72 -8.80
CA GLU A 162 16.11 -0.16 -8.45
C GLU A 162 16.58 -1.58 -8.08
N GLU A 163 17.64 -2.10 -8.71
CA GLU A 163 18.21 -3.42 -8.38
C GLU A 163 18.78 -3.43 -6.96
N SER A 164 19.48 -2.36 -6.55
CA SER A 164 20.02 -2.24 -5.18
C SER A 164 18.93 -2.10 -4.14
N VAL A 165 17.81 -1.46 -4.47
CA VAL A 165 16.65 -1.34 -3.58
C VAL A 165 15.99 -2.70 -3.41
N LEU A 166 15.75 -3.42 -4.51
CA LEU A 166 15.19 -4.76 -4.48
C LEU A 166 16.06 -5.70 -3.66
N GLU A 167 17.37 -5.77 -3.94
CA GLU A 167 18.32 -6.59 -3.18
C GLU A 167 18.22 -6.30 -1.68
N TRP A 168 18.13 -5.03 -1.30
CA TRP A 168 18.00 -4.64 0.11
C TRP A 168 16.67 -5.05 0.73
N LEU A 169 15.55 -4.91 0.01
CA LEU A 169 14.21 -5.28 0.47
C LEU A 169 14.06 -6.79 0.68
N VAL A 170 14.69 -7.60 -0.19
CA VAL A 170 14.60 -9.07 -0.16
C VAL A 170 15.69 -9.75 0.65
N ASP A 171 16.69 -8.99 1.11
CA ASP A 171 17.80 -9.51 1.92
C ASP A 171 17.32 -9.98 3.30
N ASP A 172 17.63 -11.23 3.62
CA ASP A 172 17.18 -11.90 4.84
C ASP A 172 17.62 -11.13 6.11
N ASP A 173 18.84 -10.57 6.16
CA ASP A 173 19.31 -9.81 7.34
C ASP A 173 18.49 -8.50 7.56
N ASN A 174 17.91 -7.95 6.49
CA ASN A 174 17.06 -6.76 6.58
C ASN A 174 15.60 -7.09 6.87
N ARG A 175 15.10 -8.23 6.39
CA ARG A 175 13.72 -8.71 6.59
C ARG A 175 13.52 -9.31 7.98
N GLU A 176 14.49 -10.06 8.46
CA GLU A 176 14.41 -10.81 9.70
C GLU A 176 14.60 -9.91 10.92
N LEU A 177 13.66 -9.98 11.86
CA LEU A 177 13.86 -9.43 13.19
C LEU A 177 14.51 -10.49 14.07
N ALA A 178 15.66 -10.16 14.67
CA ALA A 178 16.34 -11.07 15.56
C ALA A 178 15.43 -11.48 16.73
N ASP A 179 15.34 -12.78 16.97
CA ASP A 179 14.55 -13.44 18.03
C ASP A 179 13.02 -13.51 17.80
N GLU A 180 12.49 -13.29 16.59
CA GLU A 180 11.08 -13.52 16.23
C GLU A 180 10.90 -14.70 15.25
N ILE A 181 9.78 -15.44 15.35
CA ILE A 181 9.40 -16.45 14.34
C ILE A 181 8.76 -15.73 13.15
N GLU A 182 9.34 -15.88 11.97
CA GLU A 182 8.85 -15.24 10.75
C GLU A 182 7.49 -15.78 10.31
N GLN A 183 6.57 -14.86 10.01
CA GLN A 183 5.35 -15.18 9.28
C GLN A 183 5.59 -15.00 7.78
N VAL A 184 5.29 -16.04 7.00
CA VAL A 184 5.56 -16.10 5.56
C VAL A 184 4.29 -16.43 4.80
N ASN A 185 4.18 -15.93 3.56
CA ASN A 185 3.11 -16.33 2.65
C ASN A 185 3.42 -17.69 1.99
N ASP A 186 2.45 -18.21 1.23
CA ASP A 186 2.55 -19.49 0.52
C ASP A 186 3.74 -19.55 -0.45
N ARG A 187 3.95 -18.50 -1.24
CA ARG A 187 5.06 -18.40 -2.20
C ARG A 187 6.42 -18.40 -1.51
N MET A 188 6.56 -17.66 -0.41
CA MET A 188 7.79 -17.62 0.37
C MET A 188 8.06 -18.95 1.06
N LEU A 189 7.02 -19.62 1.57
CA LEU A 189 7.14 -20.98 2.10
C LEU A 189 7.63 -21.97 1.04
N GLU A 190 7.13 -21.91 -0.19
CA GLU A 190 7.61 -22.75 -1.29
C GLU A 190 9.11 -22.54 -1.54
N ARG A 191 9.58 -21.28 -1.56
CA ARG A 191 11.01 -20.97 -1.71
C ARG A 191 11.84 -21.49 -0.54
N LEU A 192 11.38 -21.32 0.70
CA LEU A 192 12.09 -21.79 1.89
C LEU A 192 12.22 -23.31 1.89
N LEU A 193 11.21 -24.04 1.43
CA LEU A 193 11.25 -25.49 1.29
C LEU A 193 12.29 -25.95 0.25
N ASP A 194 12.49 -25.19 -0.82
CA ASP A 194 13.49 -25.49 -1.85
C ASP A 194 14.92 -25.16 -1.41
N GLN A 195 15.09 -24.12 -0.58
CA GLN A 195 16.41 -23.63 -0.16
C GLN A 195 16.91 -24.27 1.14
N SER A 196 16.00 -24.66 2.03
CA SER A 196 16.34 -25.11 3.39
C SER A 196 16.41 -26.63 3.48
N LEU A 197 17.53 -27.16 3.99
CA LEU A 197 17.67 -28.59 4.29
C LEU A 197 16.84 -29.04 5.50
N LEU A 198 16.61 -28.12 6.45
CA LEU A 198 15.87 -28.34 7.68
C LEU A 198 14.98 -27.12 7.92
N LEU A 199 13.66 -27.29 7.76
CA LEU A 199 12.66 -26.24 7.99
C LEU A 199 11.59 -26.78 8.93
N ALA A 200 11.29 -26.04 10.00
CA ALA A 200 10.17 -26.31 10.88
C ALA A 200 9.13 -25.21 10.66
N VAL A 201 7.89 -25.59 10.33
CA VAL A 201 6.82 -24.65 10.00
C VAL A 201 5.73 -24.77 11.06
N PHE A 202 5.37 -23.65 11.67
CA PHE A 202 4.24 -23.56 12.59
C PHE A 202 3.01 -23.05 11.82
N PHE A 203 1.99 -23.89 11.67
CA PHE A 203 0.72 -23.49 11.06
C PHE A 203 -0.28 -23.13 12.15
N TYR A 204 -0.94 -21.99 12.01
CA TYR A 204 -1.95 -21.49 12.95
C TYR A 204 -3.10 -20.79 12.22
N ASP A 205 -4.18 -20.50 12.96
CA ASP A 205 -5.34 -19.75 12.48
C ASP A 205 -5.70 -18.68 13.52
N ASP A 206 -5.55 -17.40 13.15
CA ASP A 206 -5.84 -16.26 14.00
C ASP A 206 -7.30 -16.21 14.50
N ASN A 207 -8.23 -16.81 13.75
CA ASN A 207 -9.65 -16.73 14.07
C ASN A 207 -10.15 -17.90 14.93
N ASP A 208 -9.42 -19.03 14.94
CA ASP A 208 -9.87 -20.28 15.57
C ASP A 208 -8.77 -20.93 16.44
N CYS A 209 -7.77 -20.16 16.89
CA CYS A 209 -6.72 -20.64 17.79
C CYS A 209 -6.36 -19.63 18.91
N PRO A 210 -7.14 -19.60 20.00
CA PRO A 210 -6.85 -18.72 21.14
C PRO A 210 -5.57 -19.08 21.91
N GLU A 211 -5.06 -20.29 21.72
CA GLU A 211 -3.84 -20.78 22.36
C GLU A 211 -2.58 -20.46 21.54
N CYS A 212 -2.73 -20.03 20.28
CA CYS A 212 -1.61 -19.81 19.37
C CYS A 212 -0.75 -18.61 19.80
N GLU A 213 -1.35 -17.54 20.29
CA GLU A 213 -0.61 -16.41 20.88
C GLU A 213 0.25 -16.85 22.07
N GLU A 214 -0.28 -17.67 22.99
CA GLU A 214 0.47 -18.17 24.16
C GLU A 214 1.61 -19.12 23.77
N ILE A 215 1.51 -19.81 22.63
CA ILE A 215 2.56 -20.70 22.12
C ILE A 215 3.68 -19.92 21.42
N LEU A 216 3.36 -18.75 20.85
CA LEU A 216 4.29 -17.88 20.13
C LEU A 216 5.02 -16.88 21.05
N GLU A 217 4.56 -16.66 22.29
CA GLU A 217 5.25 -15.93 23.37
C GLU A 217 6.41 -16.72 24.03
#